data_AF-A0A0A0IJT8-F1
#
_entry.id   AF-A0A0A0IJT8-F1
#
_cell.length_a   1.000
_cell.length_b   1.000
_cell.length_c   1.000
_cell.angle_alpha   90.00
_cell.angle_beta   90.00
_cell.angle_gamma   90.00
#
_symmetry.space_group_name_H-M   'P 1'
#
loop_
_entity.id
_entity.type
_entity.pdbx_description
1 polymer ?
#
loop_
_entity_poly.entity_id
_entity_poly.type
_entity_poly.pdbx_seq_one_letter_code
_entity_poly.pdbx_strand_id
1 'polypeptide(L)' 'MKSVNISKCPYCGGTEFGEGYQSYQANLLCKNRIFKNTPIHHVICINCGSIVRSYVNNPENFKSK' A
#
# COMPACT_ATOMS: atom_id res chain seq x y z
N MET A 1 -4.93 3.50 -11.08
CA MET A 1 -3.92 3.86 -10.05
C MET A 1 -2.77 4.62 -10.73
N LYS A 2 -2.30 5.75 -10.19
CA LYS A 2 -1.08 6.39 -10.73
C LYS A 2 0.13 5.54 -10.36
N SER A 3 0.95 5.19 -11.34
CA SER A 3 2.22 4.49 -11.12
C SER A 3 3.19 5.43 -10.39
N VAL A 4 3.69 5.01 -9.24
CA VAL A 4 4.79 5.69 -8.53
C VAL A 4 6.03 4.85 -8.77
N ASN A 5 7.02 5.41 -9.47
CA ASN A 5 8.30 4.74 -9.66
C ASN A 5 9.19 5.01 -8.43
N ILE A 6 9.55 3.94 -7.71
CA ILE A 6 10.48 4.00 -6.57
C ILE A 6 11.76 3.32 -7.01
N SER A 7 12.74 4.09 -7.45
CA SER A 7 14.04 3.59 -7.91
C SER A 7 15.04 3.35 -6.78
N LYS A 8 14.87 4.03 -5.63
CA LYS A 8 15.77 3.95 -4.48
C LYS A 8 15.01 4.12 -3.17
N CYS A 9 15.35 3.31 -2.16
CA CYS A 9 14.76 3.37 -0.84
C CYS A 9 15.13 4.69 -0.16
N PRO A 10 14.17 5.50 0.29
CA PRO A 10 14.46 6.78 0.95
C PRO A 10 15.08 6.62 2.33
N TYR A 11 15.03 5.42 2.92
CA TYR A 11 15.52 5.16 4.26
C TYR A 11 16.97 4.64 4.31
N CYS A 12 17.35 3.77 3.36
CA CYS A 12 18.69 3.15 3.35
C CYS A 12 19.44 3.25 2.01
N GLY A 13 18.77 3.71 0.95
CA GLY A 13 19.34 3.76 -0.38
C GLY A 13 19.41 2.44 -1.17
N GLY A 14 18.85 1.36 -0.65
CA GLY A 14 18.71 0.09 -1.38
C GLY A 14 17.81 0.21 -2.61
N THR A 15 17.98 -0.69 -3.57
CA THR A 15 17.29 -0.69 -4.87
C THR A 15 16.47 -1.96 -5.11
N GLU A 16 16.47 -2.88 -4.15
CA GLU A 16 15.71 -4.12 -4.23
C GLU A 16 14.43 -4.01 -3.40
N PHE A 17 13.30 -4.35 -4.03
CA PHE A 17 11.98 -4.21 -3.45
C PHE A 17 11.15 -5.48 -3.63
N GLY A 18 10.39 -5.82 -2.59
CA GLY A 18 9.34 -6.84 -2.63
C GLY A 18 7.96 -6.23 -2.47
N GLU A 19 6.94 -7.04 -2.70
CA GLU A 19 5.54 -6.66 -2.52
C GLU A 19 4.84 -7.59 -1.52
N GLY A 20 3.96 -7.00 -0.71
CA GLY A 20 3.12 -7.73 0.23
C GLY A 20 1.80 -7.03 0.44
N TYR A 21 0.86 -7.67 1.13
CA TYR A 21 -0.41 -7.06 1.48
C TYR A 21 -0.90 -7.51 2.85
N GLN A 22 -1.68 -6.65 3.48
CA GLN A 22 -2.37 -6.93 4.72
C GLN A 22 -3.69 -7.68 4.42
N SER A 23 -3.95 -8.78 5.15
CA SER A 23 -5.15 -9.61 5.01
C SER A 23 -6.00 -9.63 6.28
N TYR A 24 -7.23 -10.16 6.18
CA TYR A 24 -8.20 -10.31 7.28
C TYR A 24 -8.48 -9.00 8.06
N GLN A 25 -8.04 -8.96 9.32
CA GLN A 25 -8.28 -7.85 10.26
C GLN A 25 -7.46 -6.59 9.93
N ALA A 26 -6.62 -6.64 8.89
CA ALA A 26 -5.83 -5.51 8.40
C ALA A 26 -6.32 -4.98 7.02
N ASN A 27 -7.60 -5.18 6.70
CA ASN A 27 -8.25 -4.50 5.56
C ASN A 27 -8.70 -3.09 5.94
N LEU A 28 -8.65 -2.18 4.97
CA LEU A 28 -9.10 -0.79 5.15
C LEU A 28 -10.60 -0.66 4.84
N LEU A 29 -11.36 -0.15 5.81
CA LEU A 29 -12.82 0.06 5.69
C LEU A 29 -13.15 1.35 4.94
N CYS A 30 -14.10 1.29 4.03
CA CYS A 30 -14.64 2.48 3.37
C CYS A 30 -15.63 3.18 4.30
N LYS A 31 -15.38 4.46 4.67
CA LYS A 31 -16.18 5.23 5.66
C LYS A 31 -17.70 5.17 5.44
N ASN A 32 -18.17 5.12 4.19
CA ASN A 32 -19.59 5.13 3.83
C ASN A 32 -20.09 3.77 3.27
N ARG A 33 -19.30 2.70 3.38
CA ARG A 33 -19.65 1.36 2.89
C ARG A 33 -19.16 0.31 3.88
N ILE A 34 -19.97 0.07 4.92
CA ILE A 34 -19.65 -0.80 6.07
C ILE A 34 -19.23 -2.22 5.65
N PHE A 35 -19.80 -2.75 4.56
CA PHE A 35 -19.46 -4.09 4.03
C PHE A 35 -18.36 -4.10 2.96
N LYS A 36 -17.80 -2.94 2.59
CA LYS A 36 -16.76 -2.84 1.57
C LYS A 36 -15.41 -2.53 2.23
N ASN A 37 -14.52 -3.49 2.16
CA ASN A 37 -13.13 -3.35 2.58
C ASN A 37 -12.19 -3.61 1.40
N THR A 38 -10.94 -3.17 1.52
CA THR A 38 -9.89 -3.48 0.54
C THR A 38 -8.57 -3.72 1.26
N PRO A 39 -7.75 -4.68 0.79
CA PRO A 39 -6.39 -4.87 1.30
C PRO A 39 -5.54 -3.62 1.09
N ILE A 40 -4.62 -3.39 2.03
CA ILE A 40 -3.52 -2.45 1.86
C ILE A 40 -2.33 -3.22 1.27
N HIS A 41 -1.84 -2.76 0.14
CA HIS A 41 -0.64 -3.26 -0.52
C HIS A 41 0.58 -2.46 -0.06
N HIS A 42 1.71 -3.13 0.09
CA HIS A 42 2.98 -2.57 0.52
C HIS A 42 4.07 -2.89 -0.49
N VAL A 43 4.91 -1.89 -0.77
CA VAL A 43 6.23 -2.07 -1.39
C VAL A 43 7.26 -1.99 -0.27
N ILE A 44 8.09 -3.01 -0.13
CA ILE A 44 9.01 -3.21 1.00
C ILE A 44 10.44 -3.20 0.45
N CYS A 45 11.34 -2.44 1.06
CA CYS A 45 12.77 -2.51 0.74
C CYS A 45 13.38 -3.76 1.36
N ILE A 46 13.91 -4.66 0.54
CA ILE A 46 14.51 -5.92 0.99
C ILE A 46 15.77 -5.68 1.83
N ASN A 47 16.52 -4.62 1.52
CA ASN A 47 17.78 -4.33 2.21
C ASN A 47 17.61 -3.89 3.67
N CYS A 48 16.49 -3.24 4.03
CA CYS A 48 16.33 -2.66 5.38
C CYS A 48 14.96 -2.92 6.03
N GLY A 49 14.05 -3.62 5.36
CA GLY A 49 12.72 -3.94 5.88
C GLY A 49 11.74 -2.77 5.91
N SER A 50 12.12 -1.58 5.45
CA SER A 50 11.22 -0.42 5.43
C SER A 50 10.12 -0.56 4.37
N ILE A 51 8.88 -0.22 4.75
CA ILE A 51 7.79 -0.04 3.79
C ILE A 51 7.97 1.33 3.11
N VAL A 52 8.25 1.32 1.81
CA VAL A 52 8.52 2.55 1.03
C VAL A 52 7.26 3.12 0.38
N ARG A 53 6.19 2.31 0.28
CA ARG A 53 4.88 2.75 -0.19
C ARG A 53 3.78 1.82 0.30
N SER A 54 2.65 2.41 0.69
CA SER A 54 1.40 1.70 0.97
C SER A 54 0.28 2.24 0.09
N TYR A 55 -0.57 1.37 -0.47
CA TYR A 55 -1.65 1.80 -1.37
C TYR A 55 -2.81 0.80 -1.43
N VAL A 56 -3.92 1.21 -2.04
CA VAL A 56 -5.08 0.37 -2.32
C VAL A 56 -5.35 0.36 -3.83
N ASN A 57 -5.90 -0.74 -4.38
CA ASN A 57 -6.12 -0.87 -5.83
C ASN A 57 -7.24 0.01 -6.38
N ASN A 58 -8.22 0.35 -5.52
CA ASN A 58 -9.42 1.11 -5.90
C ASN A 58 -9.66 2.30 -4.96
N PRO A 59 -8.77 3.32 -4.96
CA PRO A 59 -8.85 4.46 -4.06
C PRO A 59 -10.13 5.30 -4.25
N GLU A 60 -10.79 5.22 -5.41
CA GLU A 60 -12.07 5.86 -5.69
C GLU A 60 -13.20 5.41 -4.75
N ASN A 61 -13.09 4.22 -4.15
CA ASN A 61 -14.05 3.74 -3.15
C ASN A 61 -14.06 4.59 -1.87
N PHE A 62 -13.01 5.40 -1.64
CA PHE A 62 -12.85 6.25 -0.45
C PHE A 62 -13.29 7.69 -0.66
N LYS A 63 -13.77 8.06 -1.86
CA LYS A 63 -14.33 9.41 -2.08
C LYS A 63 -15.57 9.60 -1.18
N SER A 64 -15.60 10.69 -0.41
CA SER A 64 -16.86 11.19 0.15
C SER A 64 -17.73 11.71 -1.00
N LYS A 65 -19.00 11.33 -1.02
CA LYS A 65 -20.01 12.05 -1.80
C LYS A 65 -20.11 13.48 -1.30
#